data_AF-A0A3M1D898-F1
#
_entry.id   AF-A0A3M1D898-F1
#
_cell.length_a   1.000
_cell.length_b   1.000
_cell.length_c   1.000
_cell.angle_alpha   90.00
_cell.angle_beta   90.00
_cell.angle_gamma   90.00
#
_symmetry.space_group_name_H-M   'P 1'
#
loop_
_entity.id
_entity.type
_entity.pdbx_description
1 polymer ?
#
loop_
_entity_poly.entity_id
_entity_poly.type
_entity_poly.pdbx_seq_one_letter_code
_entity_poly.pdbx_strand_id
1 'polypeptide(L)'
;MHLLLMLACSAGTMSGTDADATGTDLPDGYSYDDAGDSAAPTYDRAAVETGLQQAIDLVLGISGQPIVDAYFAMLETADDRCPTWYEQDGNVFWADVCTSDAGTEFDGYSFYYPYVDADLDGSGTLWSGDYLYGVATIVEADGTLFHAGGAVQVLTGFNPGTDPFATADDSYYGLSQIIGGFACTDPSCAESWPGEGLSPDLYVYTVDYPDYGVNGAYVQGGISGLSESATAVLFDDNFLYHEAAGSPCEREPTGTMQLRDADGTWWRVVFDTPDSGALDEARCDGCGTAFLGEEEVGQACLDFSSWLDFEVLAW
;
A
#
# COMPACT_ATOMS: atom_id res chain seq x y z
N MET A 1 14.76 -3.43 -20.79
CA MET A 1 14.50 -2.90 -19.43
C MET A 1 13.32 -1.94 -19.50
N HIS A 2 12.15 -2.50 -19.81
CA HIS A 2 10.84 -1.83 -19.94
C HIS A 2 9.84 -2.92 -19.57
N LEU A 3 9.65 -3.17 -18.28
CA LEU A 3 8.66 -4.13 -17.81
C LEU A 3 8.33 -3.85 -16.34
N LEU A 4 7.67 -2.72 -16.07
CA LEU A 4 7.03 -2.41 -14.79
C LEU A 4 6.08 -1.22 -15.00
N LEU A 5 5.12 -1.40 -15.91
CA LEU A 5 4.07 -0.42 -16.15
C LEU A 5 2.99 -1.08 -17.02
N MET A 6 2.07 -1.86 -16.43
CA MET A 6 0.76 -2.17 -17.03
C MET A 6 -0.20 -2.77 -15.99
N LEU A 7 -0.68 -1.93 -15.06
CA LEU A 7 -1.98 -2.11 -14.40
C LEU A 7 -2.64 -0.74 -14.23
N ALA A 8 -2.71 0.01 -15.35
CA ALA A 8 -3.53 1.21 -15.42
C ALA A 8 -4.98 0.79 -15.72
N CYS A 9 -5.88 0.92 -14.74
CA CYS A 9 -7.31 0.84 -14.94
C CYS A 9 -7.73 1.82 -16.05
N SER A 10 -8.10 1.30 -17.23
CA SER A 10 -8.70 2.10 -18.28
C SER A 10 -10.07 2.60 -17.81
N ALA A 11 -10.14 3.85 -17.37
CA ALA A 11 -11.40 4.56 -17.15
C ALA A 11 -12.13 4.70 -18.49
N GLY A 12 -13.11 3.83 -18.73
CA GLY A 12 -13.98 3.91 -19.89
C GLY A 12 -14.77 5.22 -19.86
N THR A 13 -14.56 6.06 -20.87
CA THR A 13 -15.36 7.28 -21.08
C THR A 13 -16.78 6.88 -21.48
N MET A 14 -17.69 6.88 -20.50
CA MET A 14 -19.12 6.81 -20.78
C MET A 14 -19.60 8.14 -21.37
N SER A 15 -19.69 8.19 -22.69
CA SER A 15 -20.36 9.27 -23.42
C SER A 15 -21.88 9.08 -23.29
N GLY A 16 -22.45 9.66 -22.25
CA GLY A 16 -23.90 9.77 -22.04
C GLY A 16 -24.45 11.01 -22.74
N THR A 17 -25.36 10.81 -23.69
CA THR A 17 -26.14 11.87 -24.34
C THR A 17 -27.06 12.57 -23.34
N ASP A 18 -26.93 13.91 -23.26
CA ASP A 18 -27.72 14.81 -22.43
C ASP A 18 -29.23 14.68 -22.68
N ALA A 19 -29.96 14.35 -21.62
CA ALA A 19 -31.40 14.55 -21.55
C ALA A 19 -31.67 15.82 -20.73
N ASP A 20 -32.37 16.77 -21.35
CA ASP A 20 -32.89 18.02 -20.80
C ASP A 20 -33.56 17.79 -19.43
N ALA A 21 -32.84 18.11 -18.35
CA ALA A 21 -33.36 18.11 -16.98
C ALA A 21 -33.58 19.56 -16.54
N THR A 22 -34.83 19.86 -16.23
CA THR A 22 -35.36 21.11 -15.69
C THR A 22 -34.53 21.64 -14.51
N GLY A 23 -34.10 22.91 -14.62
CA GLY A 23 -33.24 23.62 -13.67
C GLY A 23 -33.65 23.46 -12.20
N THR A 24 -32.84 22.68 -11.49
CA THR A 24 -32.63 22.84 -10.06
C THR A 24 -31.35 23.66 -9.94
N ASP A 25 -31.42 24.83 -9.31
CA ASP A 25 -30.22 25.58 -8.96
C ASP A 25 -29.35 24.66 -8.11
N LEU A 26 -28.23 24.20 -8.67
CA LEU A 26 -27.21 23.50 -7.91
C LEU A 26 -26.77 24.43 -6.77
N PRO A 27 -26.45 23.91 -5.58
CA PRO A 27 -25.90 24.72 -4.50
C PRO A 27 -24.75 25.56 -5.07
N ASP A 28 -24.76 26.87 -4.80
CA ASP A 28 -23.62 27.73 -5.11
C ASP A 28 -22.35 27.03 -4.60
N GLY A 29 -21.35 26.90 -5.48
CA GLY A 29 -20.12 26.18 -5.16
C GLY A 29 -19.55 26.66 -3.83
N TYR A 30 -19.06 25.74 -3.01
CA TYR A 30 -18.50 26.04 -1.69
C TYR A 30 -17.48 27.19 -1.80
N SER A 31 -17.87 28.37 -1.31
CA SER A 31 -16.91 29.45 -1.08
C SER A 31 -16.25 29.19 0.25
N TYR A 32 -14.95 28.87 0.23
CA TYR A 32 -14.15 28.92 1.44
C TYR A 32 -14.08 30.38 1.86
N ASP A 33 -14.71 30.71 3.00
CA ASP A 33 -14.46 31.98 3.65
C ASP A 33 -12.96 32.04 3.92
N ASP A 34 -12.29 33.01 3.29
CA ASP A 34 -10.86 33.25 3.40
C ASP A 34 -10.53 33.35 4.90
N ALA A 35 -9.97 32.27 5.45
CA ALA A 35 -9.66 32.15 6.87
C ALA A 35 -8.53 33.14 7.13
N GLY A 36 -8.90 34.37 7.48
CA GLY A 36 -8.03 35.54 7.36
C GLY A 36 -6.64 35.35 7.97
N ASP A 37 -5.62 35.85 7.25
CA ASP A 37 -4.23 36.04 7.66
C ASP A 37 -3.70 35.08 8.74
N SER A 38 -3.92 33.77 8.59
CA SER A 38 -3.10 32.82 9.32
C SER A 38 -1.67 32.95 8.81
N ALA A 39 -0.71 33.12 9.72
CA ALA A 39 0.70 33.17 9.33
C ALA A 39 1.04 31.89 8.56
N ALA A 40 1.78 32.02 7.45
CA ALA A 40 2.22 30.86 6.69
C ALA A 40 2.97 29.87 7.61
N PRO A 41 2.70 28.57 7.48
CA PRO A 41 3.38 27.57 8.30
C PRO A 41 4.89 27.67 8.08
N THR A 42 5.66 27.56 9.17
CA THR A 42 7.12 27.61 9.12
C THR A 42 7.65 26.21 8.91
N TYR A 43 8.54 26.03 7.92
CA TYR A 43 9.17 24.74 7.68
C TYR A 43 10.10 24.35 8.83
N ASP A 44 9.71 23.31 9.57
CA ASP A 44 10.55 22.64 10.55
C ASP A 44 11.11 21.35 9.94
N ARG A 45 12.36 21.45 9.47
CA ARG A 45 13.08 20.33 8.85
C ARG A 45 13.09 19.09 9.74
N ALA A 46 13.35 19.23 11.04
CA ALA A 46 13.50 18.08 11.93
C ALA A 46 12.17 17.34 12.13
N ALA A 47 11.06 18.08 12.21
CA ALA A 47 9.73 17.48 12.31
C ALA A 47 9.35 16.72 11.02
N VAL A 48 9.63 17.31 9.84
CA VAL A 48 9.37 16.67 8.55
C VAL A 48 10.23 15.41 8.37
N GLU A 49 11.53 15.49 8.67
CA GLU A 49 12.43 14.33 8.62
C GLU A 49 11.97 13.22 9.57
N THR A 50 11.59 13.56 10.81
CA THR A 50 11.12 12.57 11.80
C THR A 50 9.85 11.86 11.33
N GLY A 51 8.85 12.60 10.84
CA GLY A 51 7.59 12.00 10.42
C GLY A 51 7.71 11.18 9.13
N LEU A 52 8.55 11.60 8.19
CA LEU A 52 8.83 10.81 6.98
C LEU A 52 9.64 9.55 7.32
N GLN A 53 10.65 9.67 8.20
CA GLN A 53 11.46 8.51 8.62
C GLN A 53 10.60 7.45 9.29
N GLN A 54 9.65 7.85 10.15
CA GLN A 54 8.70 6.90 10.75
C GLN A 54 7.95 6.09 9.68
N ALA A 55 7.49 6.72 8.60
CA ALA A 55 6.81 6.01 7.52
C ALA A 55 7.76 5.10 6.73
N ILE A 56 9.01 5.52 6.50
CA ILE A 56 10.05 4.71 5.83
C ILE A 56 10.35 3.44 6.63
N ASP A 57 10.49 3.56 7.94
CA ASP A 57 10.81 2.45 8.84
C ASP A 57 9.65 1.45 8.96
N LEU A 58 8.40 1.91 8.79
CA LEU A 58 7.20 1.08 8.90
C LEU A 58 6.83 0.38 7.59
N VAL A 59 6.97 1.05 6.44
CA VAL A 59 6.20 0.70 5.23
C VAL A 59 6.46 -0.72 4.72
N LEU A 60 7.70 -1.21 4.82
CA LEU A 60 8.01 -2.55 4.36
C LEU A 60 7.56 -3.65 5.33
N GLY A 61 7.28 -3.31 6.60
CA GLY A 61 6.65 -4.22 7.55
C GLY A 61 5.12 -4.26 7.46
N ILE A 62 4.50 -3.37 6.65
CA ILE A 62 3.05 -3.37 6.46
C ILE A 62 2.66 -4.47 5.46
N SER A 63 2.18 -5.58 6.01
CA SER A 63 1.65 -6.71 5.26
C SER A 63 0.12 -6.77 5.29
N GLY A 64 -0.50 -7.27 4.22
CA GLY A 64 -1.91 -7.66 4.22
C GLY A 64 -2.20 -8.92 5.05
N GLN A 65 -1.18 -9.67 5.48
CA GLN A 65 -1.34 -10.99 6.11
C GLN A 65 -2.22 -10.97 7.37
N PRO A 66 -2.09 -9.99 8.29
CA PRO A 66 -2.94 -9.94 9.48
C PRO A 66 -4.45 -9.82 9.15
N ILE A 67 -4.80 -9.19 8.03
CA ILE A 67 -6.20 -9.10 7.57
C ILE A 67 -6.68 -10.46 7.04
N VAL A 68 -5.83 -11.19 6.31
CA VAL A 68 -6.13 -12.54 5.83
C VAL A 68 -6.29 -13.50 7.01
N ASP A 69 -5.38 -13.46 7.98
CA ASP A 69 -5.41 -14.29 9.18
C ASP A 69 -6.68 -14.02 10.01
N ALA A 70 -7.00 -12.74 10.26
CA ALA A 70 -8.20 -12.35 10.97
C ALA A 70 -9.48 -12.79 10.24
N TYR A 71 -9.52 -12.64 8.91
CA TYR A 71 -10.65 -13.11 8.12
C TYR A 71 -10.90 -14.62 8.33
N PHE A 72 -9.85 -15.43 8.27
CA PHE A 72 -9.99 -16.87 8.48
C PHE A 72 -10.31 -17.26 9.92
N ALA A 73 -9.75 -16.56 10.90
CA ALA A 73 -10.11 -16.76 12.32
C ALA A 73 -11.61 -16.56 12.54
N MET A 74 -12.17 -15.47 12.02
CA MET A 74 -13.60 -15.15 12.16
C MET A 74 -14.49 -16.19 11.47
N LEU A 75 -14.03 -16.77 10.35
CA LEU A 75 -14.74 -17.84 9.65
C LEU A 75 -14.78 -19.17 10.42
N GLU A 76 -13.96 -19.38 11.45
CA GLU A 76 -14.02 -20.60 12.28
C GLU A 76 -15.34 -20.73 13.04
N THR A 77 -16.07 -19.60 13.22
CA THR A 77 -17.37 -19.56 13.89
C THR A 77 -18.57 -19.63 12.94
N ALA A 78 -18.31 -19.79 11.64
CA ALA A 78 -19.33 -20.10 10.64
C ALA A 78 -19.95 -21.49 10.86
N ASP A 79 -21.12 -21.71 10.27
CA ASP A 79 -21.78 -23.02 10.25
C ASP A 79 -22.36 -23.34 8.86
N ASP A 80 -22.98 -24.52 8.73
CA ASP A 80 -23.56 -25.01 7.46
C ASP A 80 -24.64 -24.09 6.85
N ARG A 81 -25.13 -23.10 7.60
CA ARG A 81 -26.20 -22.17 7.19
C ARG A 81 -25.74 -20.71 7.12
N CYS A 82 -24.56 -20.36 7.67
CA CYS A 82 -24.11 -18.97 7.76
C CYS A 82 -22.58 -18.85 7.76
N PRO A 83 -21.97 -18.10 6.82
CA PRO A 83 -22.61 -17.44 5.67
C PRO A 83 -22.94 -18.40 4.52
N THR A 84 -23.82 -18.00 3.61
CA THR A 84 -24.08 -18.78 2.38
C THR A 84 -22.92 -18.66 1.40
N TRP A 85 -22.32 -19.81 1.07
CA TRP A 85 -21.18 -19.93 0.16
C TRP A 85 -21.59 -20.20 -1.28
N TYR A 86 -20.77 -19.73 -2.21
CA TYR A 86 -20.90 -19.94 -3.64
C TYR A 86 -19.52 -20.17 -4.26
N GLU A 87 -19.49 -21.00 -5.30
CA GLU A 87 -18.30 -21.21 -6.12
C GLU A 87 -18.57 -20.79 -7.57
N GLN A 88 -17.68 -19.98 -8.13
CA GLN A 88 -17.71 -19.62 -9.54
C GLN A 88 -16.29 -19.63 -10.12
N ASP A 89 -16.09 -20.42 -11.18
CA ASP A 89 -14.82 -20.52 -11.89
C ASP A 89 -13.61 -20.86 -10.98
N GLY A 90 -13.87 -21.67 -9.93
CA GLY A 90 -12.86 -22.09 -8.95
C GLY A 90 -12.64 -21.10 -7.80
N ASN A 91 -13.33 -19.96 -7.80
CA ASN A 91 -13.27 -18.98 -6.73
C ASN A 91 -14.39 -19.21 -5.71
N VAL A 92 -14.07 -19.02 -4.43
CA VAL A 92 -15.02 -19.15 -3.32
C VAL A 92 -15.41 -17.75 -2.84
N PHE A 93 -16.70 -17.49 -2.74
CA PHE A 93 -17.22 -16.26 -2.15
C PHE A 93 -18.44 -16.55 -1.27
N TRP A 94 -18.67 -15.67 -0.30
CA TRP A 94 -19.92 -15.66 0.47
C TRP A 94 -20.58 -14.29 0.34
N ALA A 95 -21.91 -14.28 0.32
CA ALA A 95 -22.72 -13.07 0.17
C ALA A 95 -23.99 -13.24 1.00
N ASP A 96 -24.03 -12.68 2.21
CA ASP A 96 -25.13 -12.96 3.13
C ASP A 96 -25.30 -11.91 4.24
N VAL A 97 -26.47 -11.95 4.87
CA VAL A 97 -26.76 -11.31 6.15
C VAL A 97 -27.39 -12.34 7.06
N CYS A 98 -26.60 -12.92 7.97
CA CYS A 98 -27.03 -14.04 8.81
C CYS A 98 -26.33 -14.07 10.16
N THR A 99 -26.79 -14.96 11.05
CA THR A 99 -26.16 -15.23 12.34
C THR A 99 -25.95 -16.73 12.48
N SER A 100 -24.73 -17.15 12.82
CA SER A 100 -24.41 -18.57 13.06
C SER A 100 -24.98 -19.07 14.39
N ASP A 101 -24.98 -20.39 14.60
CA ASP A 101 -25.37 -21.03 15.86
C ASP A 101 -24.45 -20.65 17.04
N ALA A 102 -23.22 -20.22 16.74
CA ALA A 102 -22.29 -19.66 17.73
C ALA A 102 -22.63 -18.21 18.12
N GLY A 103 -23.52 -17.55 17.39
CA GLY A 103 -23.92 -16.16 17.61
C GLY A 103 -23.10 -15.14 16.81
N THR A 104 -22.26 -15.57 15.87
CA THR A 104 -21.50 -14.67 15.00
C THR A 104 -22.39 -14.11 13.91
N GLU A 105 -22.42 -12.78 13.78
CA GLU A 105 -23.12 -12.06 12.72
C GLU A 105 -22.20 -11.88 11.52
N PHE A 106 -22.69 -12.25 10.33
CA PHE A 106 -22.04 -12.02 9.05
C PHE A 106 -22.92 -11.06 8.24
N ASP A 107 -22.37 -9.94 7.78
CA ASP A 107 -23.07 -8.96 6.94
C ASP A 107 -22.17 -8.53 5.78
N GLY A 108 -22.57 -8.84 4.56
CA GLY A 108 -21.97 -8.31 3.34
C GLY A 108 -21.47 -9.40 2.39
N TYR A 109 -20.30 -9.14 1.81
CA TYR A 109 -19.70 -10.00 0.78
C TYR A 109 -18.19 -10.11 0.95
N SER A 110 -17.66 -11.32 0.78
CA SER A 110 -16.23 -11.56 0.68
C SER A 110 -15.90 -12.54 -0.44
N PHE A 111 -14.77 -12.30 -1.08
CA PHE A 111 -14.15 -13.09 -2.13
C PHE A 111 -12.73 -13.44 -1.71
N TYR A 112 -12.39 -14.72 -1.77
CA TYR A 112 -11.04 -15.18 -1.49
C TYR A 112 -10.51 -16.04 -2.63
N TYR A 113 -9.25 -15.81 -2.98
CA TYR A 113 -8.54 -16.56 -4.01
C TYR A 113 -7.10 -16.85 -3.59
N PRO A 114 -6.73 -18.12 -3.41
CA PRO A 114 -5.34 -18.51 -3.22
C PRO A 114 -4.63 -18.64 -4.57
N TYR A 115 -3.47 -18.00 -4.68
CA TYR A 115 -2.52 -18.22 -5.77
C TYR A 115 -1.58 -19.37 -5.41
N VAL A 116 -1.39 -20.30 -6.34
CA VAL A 116 -0.46 -21.43 -6.20
C VAL A 116 0.36 -21.54 -7.47
N ASP A 117 1.63 -21.15 -7.39
CA ASP A 117 2.60 -21.17 -8.49
C ASP A 117 2.03 -20.57 -9.79
N ALA A 118 1.35 -19.43 -9.67
CA ALA A 118 0.66 -18.77 -10.77
C ALA A 118 1.59 -17.82 -11.52
N ASP A 119 1.67 -17.96 -12.84
CA ASP A 119 2.32 -16.97 -13.71
C ASP A 119 1.31 -15.85 -14.04
N LEU A 120 1.39 -14.75 -13.30
CA LEU A 120 0.39 -13.67 -13.35
C LEU A 120 0.60 -12.69 -14.51
N ASP A 121 1.82 -12.56 -14.99
CA ASP A 121 2.24 -11.53 -15.94
C ASP A 121 2.95 -12.09 -17.19
N GLY A 122 3.12 -13.40 -17.28
CA GLY A 122 3.83 -14.07 -18.37
C GLY A 122 5.35 -13.89 -18.31
N SER A 123 5.88 -13.40 -17.19
CA SER A 123 7.33 -13.25 -16.98
C SER A 123 8.02 -14.57 -16.69
N GLY A 124 7.26 -15.60 -16.33
CA GLY A 124 7.77 -16.87 -15.82
C GLY A 124 8.03 -16.85 -14.31
N THR A 125 7.85 -15.73 -13.63
CA THR A 125 7.80 -15.68 -12.16
C THR A 125 6.53 -16.37 -11.68
N LEU A 126 6.70 -17.35 -10.79
CA LEU A 126 5.60 -18.10 -10.19
C LEU A 126 5.23 -17.45 -8.86
N TRP A 127 3.97 -17.04 -8.73
CA TRP A 127 3.44 -16.35 -7.57
C TRP A 127 2.55 -17.27 -6.73
N SER A 128 2.77 -17.24 -5.42
CA SER A 128 1.98 -17.96 -4.41
C SER A 128 1.58 -17.01 -3.29
N GLY A 129 0.37 -17.19 -2.74
CA GLY A 129 -0.13 -16.35 -1.66
C GLY A 129 -1.63 -16.10 -1.76
N ASP A 130 -2.09 -15.04 -1.14
CA ASP A 130 -3.51 -14.82 -0.89
C ASP A 130 -4.01 -13.52 -1.51
N TYR A 131 -5.24 -13.57 -2.03
CA TYR A 131 -6.01 -12.39 -2.38
C TYR A 131 -7.38 -12.46 -1.71
N LEU A 132 -7.73 -11.40 -1.02
CA LEU A 132 -8.99 -11.23 -0.32
C LEU A 132 -9.61 -9.90 -0.73
N TYR A 133 -10.86 -9.92 -1.16
CA TYR A 133 -11.65 -8.72 -1.39
C TYR A 133 -12.93 -8.81 -0.58
N GLY A 134 -13.28 -7.73 0.12
CA GLY A 134 -14.46 -7.72 0.98
C GLY A 134 -15.13 -6.36 1.05
N VAL A 135 -16.46 -6.41 1.10
CA VAL A 135 -17.30 -5.35 1.64
C VAL A 135 -18.18 -6.03 2.68
N ALA A 136 -17.57 -6.32 3.83
CA ALA A 136 -18.10 -7.23 4.83
C ALA A 136 -17.80 -6.75 6.25
N THR A 137 -18.71 -7.08 7.15
CA THR A 137 -18.53 -6.98 8.60
C THR A 137 -18.88 -8.32 9.23
N ILE A 138 -17.99 -8.83 10.08
CA ILE A 138 -18.21 -10.03 10.88
C ILE A 138 -18.07 -9.63 12.35
N VAL A 139 -19.05 -9.99 13.18
CA VAL A 139 -19.05 -9.69 14.61
C VAL A 139 -19.32 -10.97 15.39
N GLU A 140 -18.35 -11.42 16.18
CA GLU A 140 -18.53 -12.59 17.04
C GLU A 140 -19.43 -12.28 18.25
N ALA A 141 -19.89 -13.35 18.92
CA ALA A 141 -20.77 -13.23 20.07
C ALA A 141 -20.16 -12.46 21.27
N ASP A 142 -18.83 -12.39 21.36
CA ASP A 142 -18.13 -11.62 22.40
C ASP A 142 -17.85 -10.16 22.01
N GLY A 143 -18.21 -9.76 20.79
CA GLY A 143 -18.00 -8.43 20.23
C GLY A 143 -16.71 -8.25 19.42
N THR A 144 -15.93 -9.31 19.22
CA THR A 144 -14.78 -9.29 18.30
C THR A 144 -15.26 -8.93 16.90
N LEU A 145 -14.62 -7.94 16.29
CA LEU A 145 -15.00 -7.32 15.03
C LEU A 145 -13.94 -7.58 13.97
N PHE A 146 -14.40 -7.94 12.78
CA PHE A 146 -13.65 -7.82 11.53
C PHE A 146 -14.47 -7.02 10.53
N HIS A 147 -13.85 -6.01 9.93
CA HIS A 147 -14.44 -5.18 8.89
C HIS A 147 -13.47 -5.09 7.71
N ALA A 148 -13.98 -5.40 6.53
CA ALA A 148 -13.28 -5.27 5.26
C ALA A 148 -14.09 -4.38 4.31
N GLY A 149 -13.44 -3.34 3.77
CA GLY A 149 -14.00 -2.44 2.77
C GLY A 149 -12.96 -2.18 1.68
N GLY A 150 -12.59 -3.20 0.93
CA GLY A 150 -11.50 -3.12 -0.04
C GLY A 150 -10.87 -4.46 -0.43
N ALA A 151 -9.61 -4.42 -0.85
CA ALA A 151 -8.81 -5.58 -1.25
C ALA A 151 -7.51 -5.65 -0.44
N VAL A 152 -7.09 -6.86 -0.07
CA VAL A 152 -5.72 -7.15 0.33
C VAL A 152 -5.15 -8.27 -0.55
N GLN A 153 -3.87 -8.15 -0.86
CA GLN A 153 -3.11 -9.14 -1.58
C GLN A 153 -1.74 -9.30 -0.92
N VAL A 154 -1.33 -10.54 -0.68
CA VAL A 154 -0.02 -10.88 -0.13
C VAL A 154 0.54 -12.02 -0.96
N LEU A 155 1.50 -11.73 -1.82
CA LEU A 155 2.13 -12.73 -2.67
C LEU A 155 3.63 -12.79 -2.44
N THR A 156 4.15 -14.00 -2.58
CA THR A 156 5.57 -14.28 -2.77
C THR A 156 5.77 -14.82 -4.17
N GLY A 157 6.68 -14.21 -4.93
CA GLY A 157 7.10 -14.65 -6.24
C GLY A 157 8.45 -15.34 -6.19
N PHE A 158 8.64 -16.36 -7.02
CA PHE A 158 9.92 -17.01 -7.23
C PHE A 158 10.13 -17.26 -8.73
N ASN A 159 11.33 -17.02 -9.23
CA ASN A 159 11.68 -17.35 -10.61
C ASN A 159 12.40 -18.71 -10.68
N PRO A 160 11.81 -19.75 -11.31
CA PRO A 160 12.36 -21.10 -11.35
C PRO A 160 13.53 -21.29 -12.35
N GLY A 161 14.20 -20.22 -12.78
CA GLY A 161 15.43 -20.33 -13.58
C GLY A 161 15.22 -20.84 -15.03
N THR A 162 14.02 -20.68 -15.59
CA THR A 162 13.74 -21.16 -16.97
C THR A 162 14.19 -20.21 -18.08
N ASP A 163 14.59 -18.98 -17.74
CA ASP A 163 15.13 -18.04 -18.72
C ASP A 163 16.58 -18.44 -19.10
N PRO A 164 16.87 -18.74 -20.38
CA PRO A 164 18.24 -19.08 -20.84
C PRO A 164 19.25 -17.94 -20.65
N PHE A 165 18.82 -16.75 -20.27
CA PHE A 165 19.65 -15.61 -19.86
C PHE A 165 19.67 -15.38 -18.35
N ALA A 166 18.76 -15.96 -17.57
CA ALA A 166 18.81 -15.95 -16.12
C ALA A 166 19.69 -17.10 -15.65
N THR A 167 20.94 -16.78 -15.31
CA THR A 167 21.83 -17.71 -14.62
C THR A 167 21.53 -17.85 -13.12
N ALA A 168 20.40 -17.30 -12.65
CA ALA A 168 20.01 -17.30 -11.25
C ALA A 168 18.73 -18.12 -11.10
N ASP A 169 18.90 -19.37 -10.67
CA ASP A 169 17.96 -19.97 -9.75
C ASP A 169 17.94 -19.06 -8.49
N ASP A 170 16.79 -18.75 -7.90
CA ASP A 170 16.67 -18.05 -6.59
C ASP A 170 16.45 -16.52 -6.57
N SER A 171 15.74 -15.93 -7.54
CA SER A 171 15.18 -14.57 -7.32
C SER A 171 13.86 -14.65 -6.55
N TYR A 172 13.72 -13.86 -5.49
CA TYR A 172 12.51 -13.74 -4.68
C TYR A 172 11.85 -12.39 -4.87
N TYR A 173 10.52 -12.39 -4.87
CA TYR A 173 9.71 -11.19 -4.99
C TYR A 173 8.67 -11.17 -3.88
N GLY A 174 8.45 -10.00 -3.28
CA GLY A 174 7.34 -9.77 -2.36
C GLY A 174 6.34 -8.82 -2.99
N LEU A 175 5.05 -9.08 -2.81
CA LEU A 175 3.99 -8.13 -3.09
C LEU A 175 3.03 -8.07 -1.90
N SER A 176 2.87 -6.87 -1.33
CA SER A 176 1.82 -6.56 -0.36
C SER A 176 1.01 -5.39 -0.93
N GLN A 177 -0.26 -5.62 -1.20
CA GLN A 177 -1.18 -4.58 -1.65
C GLN A 177 -2.36 -4.51 -0.70
N ILE A 178 -2.68 -3.30 -0.24
CA ILE A 178 -3.82 -3.00 0.63
C ILE A 178 -4.54 -1.82 -0.02
N ILE A 179 -5.79 -2.01 -0.43
CA ILE A 179 -6.62 -0.95 -1.01
C ILE A 179 -7.89 -0.86 -0.20
N GLY A 180 -8.26 0.34 0.25
CA GLY A 180 -9.49 0.59 1.00
C GLY A 180 -9.31 0.57 2.52
N GLY A 181 -10.39 0.24 3.24
CA GLY A 181 -10.44 0.37 4.70
C GLY A 181 -10.62 -0.97 5.40
N PHE A 182 -9.86 -1.20 6.46
CA PHE A 182 -9.98 -2.39 7.29
C PHE A 182 -9.98 -2.01 8.77
N ALA A 183 -10.74 -2.76 9.56
CA ALA A 183 -10.70 -2.67 11.01
C ALA A 183 -10.84 -4.06 11.60
N CYS A 184 -10.11 -4.34 12.67
CA CYS A 184 -10.07 -5.65 13.27
C CYS A 184 -9.76 -5.52 14.76
N THR A 185 -10.51 -6.24 15.60
CA THR A 185 -10.22 -6.36 17.04
C THR A 185 -9.84 -7.78 17.43
N ASP A 186 -9.69 -8.69 16.46
CA ASP A 186 -9.20 -10.04 16.68
C ASP A 186 -7.75 -10.03 17.22
N PRO A 187 -7.36 -10.97 18.11
CA PRO A 187 -5.99 -11.04 18.62
C PRO A 187 -4.90 -11.13 17.55
N SER A 188 -5.17 -11.70 16.37
CA SER A 188 -4.22 -11.72 15.23
C SER A 188 -3.86 -10.32 14.74
N CYS A 189 -4.72 -9.33 14.96
CA CYS A 189 -4.49 -7.95 14.57
C CYS A 189 -3.77 -7.11 15.66
N ALA A 190 -3.66 -7.62 16.89
CA ALA A 190 -3.26 -6.80 18.05
C ALA A 190 -1.83 -6.22 17.96
N GLU A 191 -0.90 -6.97 17.37
CA GLU A 191 0.50 -6.56 17.17
C GLU A 191 0.80 -6.20 15.71
N SER A 192 -0.22 -5.82 14.93
CA SER A 192 -0.06 -5.38 13.54
C SER A 192 -0.67 -4.00 13.30
N TRP A 193 -0.44 -3.46 12.11
CA TRP A 193 -0.87 -2.12 11.73
C TRP A 193 -2.35 -1.78 12.02
N PRO A 194 -3.35 -2.69 11.86
CA PRO A 194 -4.74 -2.36 12.20
C PRO A 194 -4.91 -2.22 13.72
N GLY A 195 -4.24 -3.06 14.52
CA GLY A 195 -4.28 -3.00 15.99
C GLY A 195 -3.55 -1.77 16.55
N GLU A 196 -2.54 -1.28 15.84
CA GLU A 196 -1.85 -0.02 16.15
C GLU A 196 -2.63 1.23 15.74
N GLY A 197 -3.77 1.06 15.06
CA GLY A 197 -4.61 2.17 14.60
C GLY A 197 -4.12 2.85 13.32
N LEU A 198 -3.23 2.19 12.57
CA LEU A 198 -2.80 2.64 11.26
C LEU A 198 -3.88 2.33 10.22
N SER A 199 -3.90 3.11 9.15
CA SER A 199 -4.80 2.91 8.00
C SER A 199 -4.02 3.13 6.70
N PRO A 200 -3.38 2.07 6.18
CA PRO A 200 -2.66 2.09 4.92
C PRO A 200 -3.59 1.88 3.72
N ASP A 201 -3.25 2.55 2.62
CA ASP A 201 -3.67 2.21 1.25
C ASP A 201 -2.38 2.17 0.44
N LEU A 202 -1.79 0.99 0.28
CA LEU A 202 -0.41 0.80 -0.14
C LEU A 202 -0.28 -0.28 -1.21
N TYR A 203 0.70 -0.05 -2.08
CA TYR A 203 1.28 -1.04 -2.97
C TYR A 203 2.78 -1.11 -2.65
N VAL A 204 3.22 -2.24 -2.10
CA VAL A 204 4.62 -2.50 -1.75
C VAL A 204 5.09 -3.71 -2.55
N TYR A 205 6.13 -3.52 -3.33
CA TYR A 205 6.77 -4.57 -4.11
C TYR A 205 8.25 -4.63 -3.76
N THR A 206 8.74 -5.79 -3.38
CA THR A 206 10.16 -6.00 -3.05
C THR A 206 10.77 -7.03 -3.97
N VAL A 207 12.08 -6.92 -4.17
CA VAL A 207 12.86 -7.90 -4.91
C VAL A 207 14.15 -8.20 -4.17
N ASP A 208 14.51 -9.47 -4.12
CA ASP A 208 15.76 -9.99 -3.58
C ASP A 208 16.41 -10.91 -4.63
N TYR A 209 17.67 -10.62 -4.93
CA TYR A 209 18.56 -11.45 -5.73
C TYR A 209 19.78 -11.85 -4.88
N PRO A 210 19.68 -12.93 -4.08
CA PRO A 210 20.70 -13.35 -3.12
C PRO A 210 22.08 -13.55 -3.75
N ASP A 211 22.11 -14.15 -4.94
CA ASP A 211 23.35 -14.45 -5.67
C ASP A 211 24.15 -13.19 -6.06
N TYR A 212 23.48 -12.04 -6.14
CA TYR A 212 24.09 -10.76 -6.46
C TYR A 212 24.17 -9.81 -5.25
N GLY A 213 23.58 -10.20 -4.11
CA GLY A 213 23.41 -9.32 -2.95
C GLY A 213 22.65 -8.05 -3.32
N VAL A 214 21.62 -8.18 -4.16
CA VAL A 214 20.81 -7.06 -4.65
C VAL A 214 19.43 -7.14 -4.03
N ASN A 215 19.06 -6.08 -3.32
CA ASN A 215 17.71 -5.84 -2.87
C ASN A 215 17.13 -4.59 -3.52
N GLY A 216 15.80 -4.50 -3.53
CA GLY A 216 15.08 -3.30 -3.92
C GLY A 216 13.63 -3.31 -3.47
N ALA A 217 13.06 -2.12 -3.39
CA ALA A 217 11.68 -1.90 -3.01
C ALA A 217 11.04 -0.82 -3.90
N TYR A 218 9.78 -1.02 -4.25
CA TYR A 218 8.88 -0.05 -4.84
C TYR A 218 7.71 0.16 -3.88
N VAL A 219 7.42 1.41 -3.55
CA VAL A 219 6.37 1.80 -2.62
C VAL A 219 5.53 2.91 -3.25
N GLN A 220 4.22 2.69 -3.25
CA GLN A 220 3.22 3.67 -3.69
C GLN A 220 2.01 3.63 -2.77
N GLY A 221 1.40 4.79 -2.52
CA GLY A 221 0.17 4.89 -1.72
C GLY A 221 0.36 5.77 -0.50
N GLY A 222 -0.21 5.40 0.65
CA GLY A 222 -0.10 6.17 1.87
C GLY A 222 -0.42 5.43 3.15
N ILE A 223 0.05 5.99 4.25
CA ILE A 223 -0.19 5.53 5.61
C ILE A 223 -0.81 6.68 6.39
N SER A 224 -1.92 6.44 7.08
CA SER A 224 -2.50 7.37 8.04
C SER A 224 -2.62 6.73 9.42
N GLY A 225 -2.94 7.53 10.44
CA GLY A 225 -2.95 7.07 11.84
C GLY A 225 -1.58 7.16 12.52
N LEU A 226 -0.61 7.81 11.87
CA LEU A 226 0.69 8.11 12.45
C LEU A 226 0.53 9.08 13.64
N SER A 227 1.50 9.06 14.55
CA SER A 227 1.51 9.91 15.74
C SER A 227 2.67 10.90 15.70
N GLU A 228 2.59 11.92 16.57
CA GLU A 228 3.63 12.93 16.77
C GLU A 228 3.83 13.90 15.61
N SER A 229 4.76 13.59 14.71
CA SER A 229 5.29 14.54 13.70
C SER A 229 4.55 14.46 12.36
N ALA A 230 3.83 13.37 12.13
CA ALA A 230 2.99 13.17 10.95
C ALA A 230 1.64 12.58 11.38
N THR A 231 0.58 12.97 10.69
CA THR A 231 -0.74 12.33 10.76
C THR A 231 -0.99 11.41 9.58
N ALA A 232 -0.33 11.68 8.44
CA ALA A 232 -0.31 10.82 7.27
C ALA A 232 0.97 11.05 6.44
N VAL A 233 1.38 10.03 5.70
CA VAL A 233 2.44 10.10 4.68
C VAL A 233 1.94 9.46 3.39
N LEU A 234 2.27 10.06 2.25
CA LEU A 234 2.03 9.52 0.91
C LEU A 234 3.37 9.24 0.21
N PHE A 235 3.42 8.14 -0.52
CA PHE A 235 4.50 7.70 -1.38
C PHE A 235 4.02 7.77 -2.83
N ASP A 236 4.74 8.51 -3.67
CA ASP A 236 4.43 8.71 -5.08
C ASP A 236 5.60 8.21 -5.92
N ASP A 237 5.44 6.99 -6.45
CA ASP A 237 6.41 6.28 -7.29
C ASP A 237 7.82 6.20 -6.68
N ASN A 238 7.90 5.84 -5.39
CA ASN A 238 9.18 5.68 -4.71
C ASN A 238 9.79 4.32 -5.03
N PHE A 239 10.91 4.33 -5.76
CA PHE A 239 11.65 3.13 -6.12
C PHE A 239 13.10 3.25 -5.66
N LEU A 240 13.59 2.24 -4.95
CA LEU A 240 14.98 2.12 -4.53
C LEU A 240 15.50 0.72 -4.83
N TYR A 241 16.72 0.62 -5.32
CA TYR A 241 17.40 -0.64 -5.56
C TYR A 241 18.90 -0.48 -5.37
N HIS A 242 19.57 -1.60 -5.11
CA HIS A 242 21.01 -1.63 -4.85
C HIS A 242 21.83 -1.18 -6.08
N GLU A 243 22.99 -0.54 -5.86
CA GLU A 243 23.88 -0.08 -6.95
C GLU A 243 24.30 -1.21 -7.90
N ALA A 244 24.44 -2.43 -7.37
CA ALA A 244 24.82 -3.62 -8.15
C ALA A 244 23.74 -4.05 -9.18
N ALA A 245 22.48 -3.61 -9.02
CA ALA A 245 21.42 -3.72 -10.03
C ALA A 245 21.40 -2.54 -11.01
N GLY A 246 22.37 -1.64 -10.94
CA GLY A 246 22.51 -0.49 -11.82
C GLY A 246 21.82 0.77 -11.28
N SER A 247 21.56 0.85 -9.97
CA SER A 247 20.96 2.05 -9.39
C SER A 247 21.92 3.23 -9.52
N PRO A 248 21.45 4.39 -9.98
CA PRO A 248 22.24 5.61 -9.97
C PRO A 248 22.46 6.14 -8.54
N CYS A 249 21.63 5.73 -7.58
CA CYS A 249 21.78 6.08 -6.17
C CYS A 249 21.15 5.03 -5.26
N GLU A 250 21.92 4.47 -4.33
CA GLU A 250 21.42 3.52 -3.32
C GLU A 250 20.94 4.20 -2.02
N ARG A 251 21.08 5.53 -1.91
CA ARG A 251 20.81 6.29 -0.68
C ARG A 251 19.47 7.01 -0.65
N GLU A 252 18.87 7.24 -1.81
CA GLU A 252 17.56 7.88 -1.94
C GLU A 252 16.77 7.22 -3.07
N PRO A 253 15.45 7.08 -2.91
CA PRO A 253 14.59 6.53 -3.95
C PRO A 253 14.36 7.58 -5.07
N THR A 254 13.78 7.12 -6.18
CA THR A 254 13.04 8.02 -7.09
C THR A 254 11.78 8.55 -6.42
N GLY A 255 11.07 9.44 -7.13
CA GLY A 255 9.71 9.82 -6.79
C GLY A 255 9.61 10.90 -5.72
N THR A 256 8.47 10.93 -5.04
CA THR A 256 8.10 12.01 -4.12
C THR A 256 7.43 11.43 -2.88
N MET A 257 7.74 11.98 -1.71
CA MET A 257 6.99 11.72 -0.49
C MET A 257 6.25 12.97 -0.04
N GLN A 258 5.06 12.80 0.54
CA GLN A 258 4.29 13.91 1.11
C GLN A 258 3.93 13.59 2.55
N LEU A 259 4.18 14.53 3.46
CA LEU A 259 3.83 14.41 4.87
C LEU A 259 2.73 15.40 5.22
N ARG A 260 1.71 14.92 5.93
CA ARG A 260 0.72 15.77 6.59
C ARG A 260 1.07 15.92 8.05
N ASP A 261 1.36 17.13 8.50
CA ASP A 261 1.67 17.37 9.91
C ASP A 261 0.40 17.41 10.80
N ALA A 262 0.59 17.65 12.09
CA ALA A 262 -0.50 17.72 13.08
C ALA A 262 -1.45 18.92 12.88
N ASP A 263 -0.96 20.00 12.25
CA ASP A 263 -1.77 21.18 11.92
C ASP A 263 -2.51 21.01 10.58
N GLY A 264 -2.26 19.90 9.87
CA GLY A 264 -2.88 19.56 8.60
C GLY A 264 -2.16 20.14 7.38
N THR A 265 -0.97 20.72 7.55
CA THR A 265 -0.12 21.22 6.46
C THR A 265 0.51 20.04 5.72
N TRP A 266 0.56 20.13 4.39
CA TRP A 266 1.24 19.16 3.54
C TRP A 266 2.61 19.66 3.12
N TRP A 267 3.63 18.88 3.44
CA TRP A 267 5.03 19.09 3.05
C TRP A 267 5.39 18.04 2.01
N ARG A 268 5.85 18.48 0.84
CA ARG A 268 6.25 17.58 -0.26
C ARG A 268 7.77 17.53 -0.36
N VAL A 269 8.35 16.35 -0.38
CA VAL A 269 9.78 16.11 -0.55
C VAL A 269 10.01 15.37 -1.87
N VAL A 270 10.72 16.01 -2.79
CA VAL A 270 11.05 15.45 -4.11
C VAL A 270 12.51 15.03 -4.11
N PHE A 271 12.80 13.77 -4.38
CA PHE A 271 14.17 13.25 -4.41
C PHE A 271 14.86 13.51 -5.73
N ASP A 272 16.19 13.50 -5.71
CA ASP A 272 17.00 13.94 -6.84
C ASP A 272 17.16 12.85 -7.91
N THR A 273 16.92 11.59 -7.55
CA THR A 273 17.06 10.43 -8.42
C THR A 273 15.98 10.42 -9.52
N PRO A 274 16.37 10.53 -10.81
CA PRO A 274 15.41 10.53 -11.91
C PRO A 274 14.88 9.12 -12.18
N ASP A 275 13.63 9.03 -12.66
CA ASP A 275 13.01 7.77 -13.10
C ASP A 275 13.79 7.08 -14.23
N SER A 276 14.57 7.86 -15.01
CA SER A 276 15.47 7.33 -16.03
C SER A 276 16.63 8.29 -16.33
N GLY A 277 17.74 7.71 -16.78
CA GLY A 277 18.92 8.46 -17.21
C GLY A 277 20.04 8.46 -16.18
N ALA A 278 21.06 9.28 -16.42
CA ALA A 278 22.18 9.42 -15.51
C ALA A 278 21.84 10.44 -14.42
N LEU A 279 22.03 10.06 -13.16
CA LEU A 279 22.12 10.98 -12.03
C LEU A 279 23.56 11.52 -11.96
N ASP A 280 23.71 12.77 -11.55
CA ASP A 280 25.00 13.26 -11.07
C ASP A 280 25.27 12.63 -9.71
N GLU A 281 26.31 11.78 -9.59
CA GLU A 281 26.66 11.11 -8.32
C GLU A 281 26.73 12.07 -7.13
N ALA A 282 27.07 13.34 -7.35
CA ALA A 282 27.10 14.36 -6.30
C ALA A 282 25.73 14.69 -5.70
N ARG A 283 24.64 14.31 -6.37
CA ARG A 283 23.24 14.47 -5.92
C ARG A 283 22.71 13.23 -5.20
N CYS A 284 23.47 12.13 -5.15
CA CYS A 284 23.14 10.96 -4.34
C CYS A 284 23.54 11.21 -2.87
N ASP A 285 22.90 12.18 -2.22
CA ASP A 285 23.21 12.60 -0.85
C ASP A 285 22.20 12.12 0.20
N GLY A 286 21.12 11.46 -0.24
CA GLY A 286 20.04 10.98 0.63
C GLY A 286 19.02 12.07 0.99
N CYS A 287 19.04 13.20 0.28
CA CYS A 287 18.23 14.36 0.60
C CYS A 287 17.32 14.77 -0.57
N GLY A 288 16.04 14.99 -0.26
CA GLY A 288 15.08 15.57 -1.19
C GLY A 288 14.88 17.07 -0.94
N THR A 289 14.42 17.77 -1.98
CA THR A 289 13.99 19.17 -1.89
C THR A 289 12.58 19.25 -1.32
N ALA A 290 12.39 20.06 -0.26
CA ALA A 290 11.12 20.22 0.44
C ALA A 290 10.33 21.43 -0.07
N PHE A 291 9.02 21.24 -0.25
CA PHE A 291 8.08 22.22 -0.78
C PHE A 291 6.85 22.41 0.12
N LEU A 292 6.39 23.66 0.20
CA LEU A 292 5.05 24.03 0.66
C LEU A 292 4.24 24.47 -0.56
N GLY A 293 3.37 23.58 -1.07
CA GLY A 293 2.75 23.75 -2.39
C GLY A 293 3.81 23.76 -3.50
N GLU A 294 4.00 24.92 -4.13
CA GLU A 294 5.00 25.13 -5.18
C GLU A 294 6.26 25.86 -4.69
N GLU A 295 6.27 26.38 -3.45
CA GLU A 295 7.41 27.12 -2.91
C GLU A 295 8.44 26.16 -2.31
N GLU A 296 9.70 26.28 -2.74
CA GLU A 296 10.84 25.58 -2.13
C GLU A 296 11.13 26.20 -0.75
N VAL A 297 11.08 25.37 0.29
CA VAL A 297 11.25 25.81 1.69
C VAL A 297 12.50 25.25 2.35
N GLY A 298 13.15 24.25 1.75
CA GLY A 298 14.37 23.66 2.27
C GLY A 298 14.68 22.27 1.70
N GLN A 299 15.36 21.45 2.50
CA GLN A 299 15.70 20.06 2.18
C GLN A 299 15.43 19.15 3.38
N ALA A 300 15.04 17.91 3.11
CA ALA A 300 14.89 16.84 4.10
C ALA A 300 15.79 15.67 3.70
N CYS A 301 16.62 15.20 4.63
CA CYS A 301 17.50 14.05 4.45
C CYS A 301 16.98 12.87 5.26
N LEU A 302 16.83 11.73 4.60
CA LEU A 302 16.18 10.54 5.14
C LEU A 302 17.08 9.32 4.95
N ASP A 303 16.88 8.30 5.76
CA ASP A 303 17.63 7.05 5.71
C ASP A 303 16.74 5.94 5.16
N PHE A 304 17.03 5.50 3.93
CA PHE A 304 16.30 4.41 3.26
C PHE A 304 17.03 3.07 3.34
N SER A 305 18.06 2.93 4.18
CA SER A 305 18.81 1.67 4.31
C SER A 305 17.91 0.47 4.63
N SER A 306 16.84 0.67 5.40
CA SER A 306 15.84 -0.36 5.71
C SER A 306 15.15 -0.95 4.46
N TRP A 307 15.15 -0.24 3.33
CA TRP A 307 14.60 -0.73 2.07
C TRP A 307 15.56 -1.58 1.25
N LEU A 308 16.82 -1.68 1.68
CA LEU A 308 17.84 -2.51 1.06
C LEU A 308 18.33 -3.62 2.01
N ASP A 309 18.10 -3.49 3.33
CA ASP A 309 18.62 -4.38 4.36
C ASP A 309 17.59 -5.44 4.83
N PHE A 310 16.99 -6.20 3.92
CA PHE A 310 16.10 -7.34 4.23
C PHE A 310 16.67 -8.68 3.72
N GLU A 311 16.35 -9.80 4.39
CA GLU A 311 17.00 -11.11 4.13
C GLU A 311 16.29 -12.00 3.11
N VAL A 312 14.96 -11.92 2.96
CA VAL A 312 14.19 -12.74 1.97
C VAL A 312 12.94 -11.99 1.53
N LEU A 313 12.10 -11.61 2.50
CA LEU A 313 10.94 -10.75 2.34
C LEU A 313 10.94 -9.74 3.47
N ALA A 314 10.32 -8.58 3.26
CA ALA A 314 10.28 -7.56 4.29
C ALA A 314 9.22 -7.82 5.38
N TRP A 315 8.36 -8.83 5.18
CA TRP A 315 7.33 -9.29 6.11
C TRP A 315 7.27 -10.81 6.20
#